data_AF-A0AAE4BYW5-F1
#
_entry.id   AF-A0AAE4BYW5-F1
#
_cell.length_a   1.000
_cell.length_b   1.000
_cell.length_c   1.000
_cell.angle_alpha   90.00
_cell.angle_beta   90.00
_cell.angle_gamma   90.00
#
_symmetry.space_group_name_H-M   'P 1'
#
loop_
_entity.id
_entity.type
_entity.pdbx_description
1 polymer ?
#
loop_
_entity_poly.entity_id
_entity_poly.type
_entity_poly.pdbx_seq_one_letter_code
_entity_poly.pdbx_strand_id
1 'polypeptide(L)'
;MTAFVMDASVTAAWLLPDRASEHTRKLYAAIRRDEVEPQAPNAWQWECANILANGVRSGRIPTSAVEGLWSVLYAIRHRVELHELAPAQHKAVLAVAIDAGVSQYDAGYLWLAKSLNLPLATFDEQLIQAAPKAGVKLFDISTL
;
A
#
# COMPACT_ATOMS: atom_id res chain seq x y z
N MET A 1 -14.20 10.39 -8.55
CA MET A 1 -13.39 9.17 -8.34
C MET A 1 -12.94 9.15 -6.89
N THR A 2 -12.83 7.97 -6.29
CA THR A 2 -12.47 7.86 -4.86
C THR A 2 -10.96 7.76 -4.72
N ALA A 3 -10.33 8.73 -4.06
CA ALA A 3 -8.90 8.75 -3.79
C ALA A 3 -8.61 8.17 -2.39
N PHE A 4 -7.50 7.45 -2.26
CA PHE A 4 -7.06 6.86 -0.99
C PHE A 4 -5.55 6.61 -1.03
N VAL A 5 -4.91 6.55 0.14
CA VAL A 5 -3.54 6.07 0.25
C VAL A 5 -3.54 4.55 0.30
N MET A 6 -2.75 3.91 -0.55
CA MET A 6 -2.66 2.46 -0.68
C MET A 6 -1.36 1.94 -0.09
N ASP A 7 -1.46 1.10 0.94
CA ASP A 7 -0.34 0.37 1.51
C ASP A 7 0.07 -0.82 0.63
N ALA A 8 1.36 -1.18 0.67
CA ALA A 8 1.93 -2.35 0.01
C ALA A 8 1.26 -3.66 0.46
N SER A 9 0.75 -3.74 1.70
CA SER A 9 0.00 -4.90 2.17
C SER A 9 -1.27 -5.18 1.34
N VAL A 10 -1.93 -4.14 0.80
CA VAL A 10 -3.07 -4.29 -0.14
C VAL A 10 -2.59 -4.89 -1.46
N THR A 11 -1.43 -4.44 -1.93
CA THR A 11 -0.83 -4.94 -3.17
C THR A 11 -0.42 -6.40 -3.06
N ALA A 12 0.00 -6.83 -1.86
CA ALA A 12 0.30 -8.23 -1.57
C ALA A 12 -0.87 -9.17 -1.89
N ALA A 13 -2.12 -8.70 -1.82
CA ALA A 13 -3.30 -9.51 -2.16
C ALA A 13 -3.38 -9.92 -3.64
N TRP A 14 -2.68 -9.22 -4.52
CA TRP A 14 -2.61 -9.55 -5.95
C TRP A 14 -1.33 -10.33 -6.31
N LEU A 15 -0.31 -10.22 -5.48
CA LEU A 15 0.99 -10.85 -5.71
C LEU A 15 1.13 -12.21 -5.03
N LEU A 16 0.37 -12.45 -3.96
CA LEU A 16 0.43 -13.68 -3.18
C LEU A 16 -0.87 -14.50 -3.37
N PRO A 17 -0.76 -15.80 -3.71
CA PRO A 17 -1.92 -16.62 -4.08
C PRO A 17 -2.94 -16.79 -2.94
N ASP A 18 -2.50 -16.74 -1.68
CA ASP A 18 -3.30 -16.96 -0.49
C ASP A 18 -4.01 -15.71 0.05
N ARG A 19 -3.74 -14.53 -0.54
CA ARG A 19 -4.26 -13.24 -0.03
C ARG A 19 -5.34 -12.61 -0.90
N ALA A 20 -5.65 -13.20 -2.05
CA ALA A 20 -6.65 -12.69 -2.97
C ALA A 20 -8.08 -12.93 -2.45
N SER A 21 -8.93 -11.90 -2.55
CA SER A 21 -10.35 -11.92 -2.20
C SER A 21 -11.20 -11.32 -3.33
N GLU A 22 -12.52 -11.46 -3.27
CA GLU A 22 -13.40 -10.80 -4.26
C GLU A 22 -13.22 -9.28 -4.25
N HIS A 23 -13.18 -8.67 -3.07
CA HIS A 23 -13.02 -7.22 -2.90
C HIS A 23 -11.68 -6.70 -3.42
N THR A 24 -10.58 -7.42 -3.19
CA THR A 24 -9.27 -7.02 -3.72
C THR A 24 -9.21 -7.16 -5.25
N ARG A 25 -9.88 -8.15 -5.84
CA ARG A 25 -10.02 -8.27 -7.30
C ARG A 25 -10.85 -7.11 -7.89
N LYS A 26 -11.94 -6.73 -7.23
CA LYS A 26 -12.75 -5.55 -7.62
C LYS A 26 -11.92 -4.28 -7.57
N LEU A 27 -11.18 -4.06 -6.48
CA LEU A 27 -10.27 -2.92 -6.36
C LEU A 27 -9.22 -2.89 -7.47
N TYR A 28 -8.58 -4.02 -7.78
CA TYR A 28 -7.63 -4.12 -8.88
C TYR A 28 -8.25 -3.73 -10.24
N ALA A 29 -9.47 -4.22 -10.51
CA ALA A 29 -10.20 -3.88 -11.73
C ALA A 29 -10.57 -2.38 -11.78
N ALA A 30 -11.03 -1.81 -10.67
CA ALA A 30 -11.35 -0.39 -10.55
C ALA A 30 -10.13 0.50 -10.79
N ILE A 31 -8.97 0.15 -10.22
CA ILE A 31 -7.70 0.83 -10.50
C ILE A 31 -7.39 0.73 -11.98
N ARG A 32 -7.44 -0.46 -12.59
CA ARG A 32 -7.13 -0.63 -14.04
C ARG A 32 -8.05 0.13 -14.99
N ARG A 33 -9.25 0.51 -14.54
CA ARG A 33 -10.23 1.29 -15.30
C ARG A 33 -10.21 2.78 -14.96
N ASP A 34 -9.28 3.20 -14.11
CA ASP A 34 -9.18 4.58 -13.66
C ASP A 34 -10.49 5.06 -12.98
N GLU A 35 -11.17 4.16 -12.25
CA GLU A 35 -12.40 4.45 -11.48
C GLU A 35 -12.08 4.98 -10.07
N VAL A 36 -10.85 4.74 -9.61
CA VAL A 36 -10.32 5.15 -8.30
C VAL A 36 -8.90 5.70 -8.45
N GLU A 37 -8.43 6.45 -7.45
CA GLU A 37 -7.16 7.18 -7.49
C GLU A 37 -6.25 6.76 -6.32
N PRO A 38 -5.50 5.65 -6.44
CA PRO A 38 -4.57 5.23 -5.41
C PRO A 38 -3.35 6.15 -5.35
N GLN A 39 -2.99 6.55 -4.14
CA GLN A 39 -1.83 7.38 -3.81
C GLN A 39 -0.88 6.55 -2.94
N ALA A 40 0.43 6.69 -3.06
CA ALA A 40 1.36 6.01 -2.16
C ALA A 40 2.70 6.76 -2.00
N PRO A 41 3.41 6.60 -0.87
CA PRO A 41 4.80 7.05 -0.77
C PRO A 41 5.66 6.31 -1.79
N ASN A 42 6.73 6.93 -2.29
CA ASN A 42 7.62 6.29 -3.27
C ASN A 42 8.22 4.95 -2.76
N ALA A 43 8.34 4.79 -1.44
CA ALA A 43 8.77 3.55 -0.79
C ALA A 43 7.87 2.33 -1.12
N TRP A 44 6.60 2.54 -1.47
CA TRP A 44 5.66 1.47 -1.81
C TRP A 44 6.20 0.51 -2.89
N GLN A 45 6.92 1.02 -3.88
CA GLN A 45 7.50 0.18 -4.94
C GLN A 45 8.53 -0.81 -4.39
N TRP A 46 9.33 -0.35 -3.42
CA TRP A 46 10.38 -1.14 -2.78
C TRP A 46 9.76 -2.22 -1.89
N GLU A 47 8.68 -1.88 -1.19
CA GLU A 47 7.93 -2.82 -0.36
C GLU A 47 7.24 -3.89 -1.21
N CYS A 48 6.65 -3.51 -2.34
CA CYS A 48 6.07 -4.46 -3.30
C CYS A 48 7.13 -5.43 -3.86
N ALA A 49 8.31 -4.92 -4.23
CA ALA A 49 9.42 -5.76 -4.67
C ALA A 49 9.91 -6.68 -3.54
N ASN A 50 9.97 -6.18 -2.30
CA ASN A 50 10.37 -6.96 -1.13
C ASN A 50 9.36 -8.07 -0.80
N ILE A 51 8.05 -7.85 -1.01
CA ILE A 51 7.01 -8.89 -0.88
C ILE A 51 7.31 -10.06 -1.82
N LEU A 52 7.62 -9.79 -3.09
CA LEU A 52 7.99 -10.83 -4.06
C LEU A 52 9.28 -11.55 -3.66
N ALA A 53 10.32 -10.79 -3.31
CA ALA A 53 11.62 -11.34 -2.91
C ALA A 53 11.49 -12.25 -1.68
N ASN A 54 10.73 -11.83 -0.67
CA ASN A 54 10.47 -12.64 0.53
C ASN A 54 9.60 -13.85 0.24
N GLY A 55 8.60 -13.74 -0.64
CA GLY A 55 7.78 -14.87 -1.06
C GLY A 55 8.59 -15.96 -1.79
N VAL A 56 9.58 -15.57 -2.59
CA VAL A 56 10.53 -16.51 -3.20
C VAL A 56 11.44 -17.12 -2.13
N ARG A 57 12.02 -16.30 -1.25
CA ARG A 57 12.91 -16.76 -0.17
C ARG A 57 12.22 -17.77 0.76
N SER A 58 10.93 -17.58 1.03
CA SER A 58 10.14 -18.46 1.88
C SER A 58 9.57 -19.68 1.14
N GLY A 59 9.83 -19.84 -0.16
CA GLY A 59 9.29 -20.94 -0.99
C GLY A 59 7.80 -20.83 -1.33
N ARG A 60 7.15 -19.70 -1.05
CA ARG A 60 5.72 -19.46 -1.35
C ARG A 60 5.48 -19.09 -2.81
N ILE A 61 6.45 -18.41 -3.42
CA ILE A 61 6.46 -18.06 -4.84
C ILE A 61 7.58 -18.86 -5.51
N PRO A 62 7.30 -19.68 -6.54
CA PRO A 62 8.36 -20.25 -7.35
C PRO A 62 9.04 -19.14 -8.16
N THR A 63 10.37 -19.16 -8.27
CA THR A 63 11.13 -18.13 -8.99
C THR A 63 10.64 -17.92 -10.43
N SER A 64 10.14 -18.97 -11.09
CA SER A 64 9.56 -18.89 -12.44
C SER A 64 8.28 -18.06 -12.54
N ALA A 65 7.57 -17.82 -11.43
CA ALA A 65 6.35 -17.00 -11.40
C ALA A 65 6.63 -15.50 -11.22
N VAL A 66 7.86 -15.10 -10.87
CA VAL A 66 8.19 -13.72 -10.50
C VAL A 66 7.89 -12.73 -11.61
N GLU A 67 8.27 -13.02 -12.85
CA GLU A 67 8.00 -12.14 -14.01
C GLU A 67 6.49 -11.95 -14.26
N GLY A 68 5.70 -13.01 -14.08
CA GLY A 68 4.25 -12.95 -14.20
C GLY A 68 3.62 -12.08 -13.11
N LEU A 69 4.05 -12.25 -11.87
CA LEU A 69 3.57 -11.45 -10.73
C LEU A 69 4.03 -9.99 -10.82
N TRP A 70 5.25 -9.75 -11.31
CA TRP A 70 5.75 -8.41 -11.57
C TRP A 70 4.90 -7.69 -12.63
N SER A 71 4.48 -8.42 -13.67
CA SER A 71 3.57 -7.88 -14.69
C SER A 71 2.21 -7.46 -14.11
N VAL A 72 1.70 -8.15 -13.09
CA VAL A 72 0.48 -7.76 -12.37
C VAL A 72 0.68 -6.42 -11.65
N LEU A 73 1.80 -6.24 -10.93
CA LEU A 73 2.13 -4.97 -10.29
C LEU A 73 2.30 -3.84 -11.32
N TYR A 74 3.03 -4.11 -12.40
CA TYR A 74 3.34 -3.14 -13.45
C TYR A 74 2.07 -2.62 -14.13
N ALA A 75 1.05 -3.46 -14.28
CA ALA A 75 -0.24 -3.10 -14.88
C ALA A 75 -1.01 -2.01 -14.11
N ILE A 76 -0.78 -1.89 -12.80
CA ILE A 76 -1.39 -0.83 -11.97
C ILE A 76 -0.42 0.29 -11.61
N ARG A 77 0.89 0.06 -11.64
CA ARG A 77 1.92 1.04 -11.22
C ARG A 77 1.71 2.43 -11.78
N HIS A 78 1.33 2.55 -13.05
CA HIS A 78 1.21 3.84 -13.74
C HIS A 78 -0.02 4.64 -13.30
N ARG A 79 -0.94 4.00 -12.58
CA ARG A 79 -2.17 4.58 -12.03
C ARG A 79 -2.07 4.87 -10.54
N VAL A 80 -0.95 4.50 -9.91
CA VAL A 80 -0.63 4.89 -8.53
C VAL A 80 0.19 6.16 -8.59
N GLU A 81 -0.35 7.23 -8.02
CA GLU A 81 0.37 8.49 -7.86
C GLU A 81 1.39 8.33 -6.72
N LEU A 82 2.67 8.51 -7.05
CA LEU A 82 3.78 8.29 -6.11
C LEU A 82 4.30 9.60 -5.56
N HIS A 83 4.41 9.66 -4.24
CA HIS A 83 4.86 10.83 -3.51
C HIS A 83 6.30 10.65 -3.04
N GLU A 84 7.22 11.40 -3.63
CA GLU A 84 8.58 11.53 -3.13
C GLU A 84 8.60 12.54 -1.98
N LEU A 85 9.13 12.11 -0.82
CA LEU A 85 9.15 12.93 0.37
C LEU A 85 10.41 13.80 0.38
N ALA A 86 10.23 15.11 0.61
CA ALA A 86 11.32 16.02 0.85
C ALA A 86 12.01 15.73 2.20
N PRO A 87 13.29 16.12 2.40
CA PRO A 87 14.02 15.89 3.65
C PRO A 87 13.27 16.36 4.92
N ALA A 88 12.58 17.49 4.87
CA ALA A 88 11.78 17.98 5.99
C ALA A 88 10.58 17.07 6.31
N GLN A 89 9.98 16.46 5.29
CA GLN A 89 8.86 15.54 5.43
C GLN A 89 9.34 14.21 6.04
N HIS A 90 10.54 13.72 5.72
CA HIS A 90 11.12 12.54 6.39
C HIS A 90 11.21 12.72 7.91
N LYS A 91 11.59 13.92 8.38
CA LYS A 91 11.61 14.22 9.83
C LYS A 91 10.19 14.23 10.43
N ALA A 92 9.20 14.73 9.69
CA ALA A 92 7.81 14.70 10.14
C ALA A 92 7.26 13.26 10.20
N VAL A 93 7.61 12.40 9.22
CA VAL A 93 7.28 10.97 9.24
C VAL A 93 7.92 10.28 10.44
N LEU A 94 9.16 10.63 10.79
CA LEU A 94 9.81 10.07 11.99
C LEU A 94 9.05 10.39 13.27
N ALA A 95 8.53 11.61 13.42
CA ALA A 95 7.68 11.95 14.56
C ALA A 95 6.41 11.06 14.60
N VAL A 96 5.76 10.86 13.44
CA VAL A 96 4.60 9.94 13.33
C VAL A 96 4.98 8.51 13.72
N ALA A 97 6.14 8.00 13.29
CA ALA A 97 6.60 6.65 13.63
C ALA A 97 6.76 6.46 15.13
N ILE A 98 7.38 7.44 15.81
CA ILE A 98 7.58 7.43 17.26
C ILE A 98 6.23 7.52 18.00
N ASP A 99 5.37 8.46 17.60
CA ASP A 99 4.09 8.70 18.28
C ASP A 99 3.10 7.55 18.10
N ALA A 100 3.08 6.92 16.92
CA ALA A 100 2.20 5.81 16.60
C ALA A 100 2.77 4.43 16.97
N GLY A 101 4.07 4.34 17.24
CA GLY A 101 4.76 3.08 17.55
C GLY A 101 4.85 2.12 16.37
N VAL A 102 4.98 2.64 15.15
CA VAL A 102 5.05 1.85 13.90
C VAL A 102 6.39 2.06 13.20
N SER A 103 6.69 1.26 12.17
CA SER A 103 7.93 1.44 11.40
C SER A 103 7.93 2.77 10.64
N GLN A 104 9.12 3.23 10.24
CA GLN A 104 9.25 4.45 9.42
C GLN A 104 8.51 4.34 8.07
N TYR A 105 8.43 3.14 7.50
CA TYR A 105 7.71 2.88 6.25
C TYR A 105 6.20 3.01 6.45
N ASP A 106 5.67 2.35 7.49
CA ASP A 106 4.26 2.43 7.90
C ASP A 106 3.84 3.87 8.22
N ALA A 107 4.68 4.59 8.97
CA ALA A 107 4.47 5.99 9.28
C ALA A 107 4.42 6.86 8.01
N GLY A 108 5.11 6.47 6.94
CA GLY A 108 5.05 7.13 5.65
C GLY A 108 3.64 7.12 5.05
N TYR A 109 2.95 5.97 5.12
CA TYR A 109 1.55 5.87 4.68
C TYR A 109 0.61 6.69 5.56
N LEU A 110 0.77 6.63 6.88
CA LEU A 110 -0.04 7.43 7.82
C LEU A 110 0.15 8.93 7.61
N TRP A 111 1.39 9.37 7.52
CA TRP A 111 1.74 10.76 7.30
C TRP A 111 1.18 11.25 5.95
N LEU A 112 1.34 10.45 4.88
CA LEU A 112 0.83 10.80 3.56
C LEU A 112 -0.70 10.91 3.58
N ALA A 113 -1.38 9.91 4.13
CA ALA A 113 -2.84 9.89 4.22
C ALA A 113 -3.37 11.10 4.98
N LYS A 114 -2.72 11.46 6.10
CA LYS A 114 -3.04 12.66 6.86
C LYS A 114 -2.77 13.95 6.07
N SER A 115 -1.63 14.03 5.39
CA SER A 115 -1.23 15.24 4.65
C SER A 115 -2.16 15.54 3.47
N LEU A 116 -2.67 14.50 2.80
CA LEU A 116 -3.60 14.60 1.68
C LEU A 116 -5.07 14.60 2.12
N ASN A 117 -5.34 14.41 3.42
CA ASN A 117 -6.70 14.19 3.96
C ASN A 117 -7.45 13.05 3.25
N LEU A 118 -6.76 11.94 3.00
CA LEU A 118 -7.28 10.75 2.34
C LEU A 118 -7.37 9.58 3.32
N PRO A 119 -8.31 8.64 3.10
CA PRO A 119 -8.35 7.41 3.88
C PRO A 119 -7.18 6.48 3.49
N LEU A 120 -6.78 5.61 4.40
CA LEU A 120 -5.74 4.59 4.21
C LEU A 120 -6.35 3.21 3.94
N ALA A 121 -6.01 2.61 2.80
CA ALA A 121 -6.27 1.21 2.50
C ALA A 121 -5.06 0.37 2.92
N THR A 122 -5.23 -0.52 3.90
CA THR A 122 -4.18 -1.39 4.43
C THR A 122 -4.78 -2.69 4.97
N PHE A 123 -4.02 -3.78 4.89
CA PHE A 123 -4.27 -5.05 5.58
C PHE A 123 -3.28 -5.31 6.72
N ASP A 124 -2.40 -4.36 7.02
CA ASP A 124 -1.48 -4.45 8.14
C ASP A 124 -2.20 -4.08 9.44
N GLU A 125 -2.24 -5.02 10.39
CA GLU A 125 -2.96 -4.84 11.64
C GLU A 125 -2.40 -3.68 12.49
N GLN A 126 -1.09 -3.45 12.48
CA GLN A 126 -0.49 -2.34 13.23
C GLN A 126 -0.92 -1.00 12.63
N LEU A 127 -0.91 -0.87 11.30
CA LEU A 127 -1.41 0.32 10.61
C LEU A 127 -2.91 0.55 10.84
N ILE A 128 -3.73 -0.51 10.80
CA ILE A 128 -5.18 -0.45 11.08
C ILE A 128 -5.42 0.15 12.48
N GLN A 129 -4.65 -0.27 13.49
CA GLN A 129 -4.78 0.23 14.85
C GLN A 129 -4.18 1.64 15.05
N ALA A 130 -3.15 1.99 14.29
CA ALA A 130 -2.47 3.28 14.36
C ALA A 130 -3.24 4.40 13.65
N ALA A 131 -3.93 4.10 12.54
CA ALA A 131 -4.58 5.10 11.70
C ALA A 131 -5.56 6.01 12.45
N PRO A 132 -6.51 5.51 13.25
CA PRO A 132 -7.42 6.38 14.01
C PRO A 132 -6.70 7.29 15.00
N LYS A 133 -5.62 6.81 15.65
CA LYS A 133 -4.80 7.59 16.59
C LYS A 133 -4.04 8.70 15.89
N ALA A 134 -3.63 8.47 14.64
CA ALA A 134 -3.00 9.47 13.78
C ALA A 134 -4.00 10.49 13.18
N GLY A 135 -5.31 10.27 13.34
CA GLY A 135 -6.37 11.08 12.72
C GLY A 135 -6.66 10.70 11.26
N VAL A 136 -6.31 9.48 10.86
CA VAL A 136 -6.49 8.94 9.51
C VAL A 136 -7.66 7.95 9.50
N LYS A 137 -8.57 8.10 8.52
CA LYS A 137 -9.67 7.15 8.32
C LYS A 137 -9.17 5.93 7.56
N LEU A 138 -9.77 4.77 7.80
CA LEU A 138 -9.52 3.58 7.00
C LEU A 138 -10.43 3.58 5.76
N PHE A 139 -9.88 3.15 4.64
CA PHE A 139 -10.62 2.92 3.41
C PHE A 139 -11.20 1.50 3.44
N ASP A 140 -12.52 1.39 3.42
CA ASP A 140 -13.19 0.10 3.39
C ASP A 140 -13.25 -0.45 1.96
N ILE A 141 -12.32 -1.34 1.62
CA ILE A 141 -12.22 -2.00 0.32
C ILE A 141 -13.48 -2.82 0.00
N SER A 142 -14.28 -3.23 0.99
CA SER A 142 -15.50 -4.01 0.76
C SER A 142 -16.64 -3.21 0.13
N THR A 143 -16.55 -1.87 0.16
CA THR A 143 -17.55 -0.96 -0.37
C THR A 143 -17.43 -0.69 -1.88
N LEU A 144 -16.42 -1.30 -2.53
CA LEU A 144 -16.19 -1.26 -3.98
C LEU A 144 -17.00 -2.30 -4.77
#